data_AF-A0A1F6DBF2-F1
#
_entry.id   AF-A0A1F6DBF2-F1
#
_cell.length_a   1.000
_cell.length_b   1.000
_cell.length_c   1.000
_cell.angle_alpha   90.00
_cell.angle_beta   90.00
_cell.angle_gamma   90.00
#
_symmetry.space_group_name_H-M   'P 1'
#
loop_
_entity.id
_entity.type
_entity.pdbx_description
1 polymer ?
#
loop_
_entity_poly.entity_id
_entity_poly.type
_entity_poly.pdbx_seq_one_letter_code
_entity_poly.pdbx_strand_id
1 'polypeptide(L)'
;MSDEIDGEVNAESSAPAALAEPAVETPSAPVPEVTAALTPEPIPEIEIESAPATDTPPVTDKSSERFSATPPHSPALDPALRQGPNPVSPAPTPEPVPPPPPPLDTSIKSRLGQAFEALRFRKRAKLDKVLTLAAKKKSIKNDDVEKLLRVSDSTAQRYLKQLVQEGRLIASKRGNDAWYEPR
;
A
#
# COMPACT_ATOMS: atom_id res chain seq x y z
N MET A 1 -52.12 -8.09 38.90
CA MET A 1 -53.15 -7.51 38.00
C MET A 1 -52.36 -6.80 36.93
N SER A 2 -51.87 -7.55 35.94
CA SER A 2 -52.48 -7.66 34.58
C SER A 2 -52.12 -6.38 33.81
N ASP A 3 -51.33 -6.39 32.73
CA ASP A 3 -51.43 -7.14 31.46
C ASP A 3 -50.00 -7.46 30.95
N GLU A 4 -49.67 -8.62 30.38
CA GLU A 4 -50.16 -9.25 29.13
C GLU A 4 -49.74 -8.46 27.88
N ILE A 5 -48.57 -8.82 27.33
CA ILE A 5 -48.27 -8.60 25.91
C ILE A 5 -47.50 -9.83 25.42
N ASP A 6 -48.28 -10.84 25.05
CA ASP A 6 -47.88 -11.93 24.16
C ASP A 6 -47.60 -11.35 22.76
N GLY A 7 -46.50 -11.78 22.16
CA GLY A 7 -46.00 -11.23 20.90
C GLY A 7 -45.14 -12.22 20.13
N GLU A 8 -45.75 -13.37 19.85
CA GLU A 8 -45.63 -14.14 18.61
C GLU A 8 -44.24 -14.61 18.16
N VAL A 9 -44.02 -15.88 18.46
CA VAL A 9 -43.11 -16.80 17.78
C VAL A 9 -43.35 -16.80 16.26
N ASN A 10 -42.32 -16.45 15.48
CA ASN A 10 -42.27 -16.78 14.06
C ASN A 10 -41.18 -17.84 13.84
N ALA A 11 -41.56 -19.08 14.14
CA ALA A 11 -40.87 -20.29 13.70
C ALA A 11 -41.81 -21.03 12.73
N GLU A 12 -41.21 -21.76 11.77
CA GLU A 12 -41.84 -22.47 10.64
C GLU A 12 -42.06 -21.61 9.38
N SER A 13 -41.81 -22.07 8.16
CA SER A 13 -41.39 -23.38 7.63
C SER A 13 -41.22 -23.20 6.11
N SER A 14 -40.15 -23.73 5.52
CA SER A 14 -40.24 -24.52 4.27
C SER A 14 -38.87 -24.88 3.68
N ALA A 15 -38.63 -26.20 3.73
CA ALA A 15 -38.09 -27.06 2.67
C ALA A 15 -36.59 -27.03 2.29
N PRO A 16 -35.90 -28.19 2.37
CA PRO A 16 -34.65 -28.46 1.67
C PRO A 16 -34.94 -28.97 0.24
N ALA A 17 -34.46 -28.25 -0.78
CA ALA A 17 -34.52 -28.72 -2.16
C ALA A 17 -33.19 -29.39 -2.53
N ALA A 18 -33.28 -30.71 -2.70
CA ALA A 18 -32.25 -31.58 -3.22
C ALA A 18 -32.06 -31.41 -4.74
N LEU A 19 -30.86 -31.82 -5.19
CA LEU A 19 -30.56 -32.46 -6.47
C LEU A 19 -30.82 -31.68 -7.77
N ALA A 20 -29.74 -31.10 -8.30
CA ALA A 20 -29.50 -31.06 -9.74
C ALA A 20 -28.02 -31.38 -9.99
N GLU A 21 -27.74 -32.66 -10.19
CA GLU A 21 -26.54 -33.12 -10.88
C GLU A 21 -26.74 -32.86 -12.38
N PRO A 22 -25.91 -32.05 -13.06
CA PRO A 22 -25.80 -32.15 -14.50
C PRO A 22 -25.02 -33.41 -14.85
N ALA A 23 -25.74 -34.34 -15.46
CA ALA A 23 -25.23 -35.58 -16.01
C ALA A 23 -24.00 -35.36 -16.90
N VAL A 24 -23.04 -36.26 -16.71
CA VAL A 24 -21.93 -36.55 -17.59
C VAL A 24 -22.48 -36.93 -18.97
N GLU A 25 -22.26 -36.08 -19.97
CA GLU A 25 -22.32 -36.48 -21.37
C GLU A 25 -20.90 -36.40 -21.94
N THR A 26 -20.21 -37.53 -21.89
CA THR A 26 -19.01 -37.81 -22.68
C THR A 26 -19.42 -38.14 -24.11
N PRO A 27 -19.02 -37.32 -25.09
CA PRO A 27 -18.73 -37.82 -26.43
C PRO A 27 -17.22 -37.88 -26.67
N SER A 28 -16.77 -39.11 -26.85
CA SER A 28 -15.82 -39.56 -27.87
C SER A 28 -14.49 -38.82 -28.04
N ALA A 29 -13.42 -39.55 -27.71
CA ALA A 29 -12.07 -39.34 -28.22
C ALA A 29 -12.04 -39.10 -29.73
N PRO A 30 -11.13 -38.22 -30.18
CA PRO A 30 -10.12 -38.66 -31.15
C PRO A 30 -8.71 -38.70 -30.53
N VAL A 31 -8.04 -39.79 -30.86
CA VAL A 31 -6.67 -40.21 -30.55
C VAL A 31 -5.70 -39.24 -31.30
N PRO A 32 -4.43 -39.09 -30.85
CA PRO A 32 -3.59 -37.92 -31.04
C PRO A 32 -2.88 -37.92 -32.40
N GLU A 33 -2.65 -36.73 -32.95
CA GLU A 33 -1.66 -36.55 -34.00
C GLU A 33 -0.66 -35.45 -33.64
N VAL A 34 0.58 -35.88 -33.76
CA VAL A 34 1.85 -35.21 -33.52
C VAL A 34 1.95 -33.95 -34.38
N THR A 35 2.62 -32.92 -33.86
CA THR A 35 3.61 -32.05 -34.54
C THR A 35 3.45 -30.59 -34.12
N ALA A 36 4.21 -30.19 -33.10
CA ALA A 36 4.95 -28.92 -33.09
C ALA A 36 5.86 -28.91 -31.85
N ALA A 37 7.03 -29.52 -32.01
CA ALA A 37 8.19 -29.25 -31.18
C ALA A 37 8.52 -27.76 -31.29
N LEU A 38 7.99 -26.95 -30.39
CA LEU A 38 8.57 -25.64 -30.09
C LEU A 38 9.75 -25.90 -29.15
N THR A 39 10.90 -26.03 -29.79
CA THR A 39 12.22 -25.81 -29.23
C THR A 39 12.17 -24.75 -28.12
N PRO A 40 12.53 -25.08 -26.86
CA PRO A 40 12.86 -24.02 -25.91
C PRO A 40 14.09 -23.29 -26.46
N GLU A 41 13.94 -21.98 -26.71
CA GLU A 41 15.10 -21.11 -26.90
C GLU A 41 16.05 -21.31 -25.71
N PRO A 42 17.37 -21.44 -25.94
CA PRO A 42 18.34 -21.46 -24.86
C PRO A 42 18.33 -20.08 -24.18
N ILE A 43 17.70 -20.03 -23.01
CA ILE A 43 17.96 -18.97 -22.04
C ILE A 43 19.46 -19.03 -21.76
N PRO A 44 20.22 -17.92 -21.82
CA PRO A 44 21.61 -17.93 -21.40
C PRO A 44 21.68 -18.42 -19.95
N GLU A 45 22.26 -19.60 -19.80
CA GLU A 45 22.64 -20.22 -18.55
C GLU A 45 23.69 -19.31 -17.91
N ILE A 46 23.23 -18.42 -17.03
CA ILE A 46 24.12 -17.71 -16.12
C ILE A 46 24.54 -18.76 -15.10
N GLU A 47 25.66 -19.39 -15.41
CA GLU A 47 26.48 -20.22 -14.55
C GLU A 47 26.91 -19.39 -13.34
N ILE A 48 26.02 -19.28 -12.34
CA ILE A 48 26.41 -18.78 -11.01
C ILE A 48 27.07 -19.96 -10.32
N GLU A 49 28.36 -20.07 -10.61
CA GLU A 49 29.35 -20.87 -9.92
C GLU A 49 29.11 -20.80 -8.40
N SER A 50 28.84 -21.98 -7.83
CA SER A 50 28.71 -22.19 -6.40
C SER A 50 30.06 -21.95 -5.73
N ALA A 51 30.23 -20.79 -5.08
CA ALA A 51 31.33 -20.55 -4.17
C ALA A 51 31.01 -21.09 -2.75
N PRO A 52 31.98 -21.70 -2.06
CA PRO A 52 31.75 -22.58 -0.92
C PRO A 52 31.37 -21.84 0.38
N ALA A 53 30.59 -22.55 1.20
CA ALA A 53 30.29 -22.21 2.59
C ALA A 53 31.56 -21.88 3.37
N THR A 54 31.69 -20.63 3.83
CA THR A 54 32.64 -20.26 4.88
C THR A 54 31.89 -20.25 6.21
N ASP A 55 31.97 -21.39 6.88
CA ASP A 55 31.71 -21.54 8.31
C ASP A 55 32.58 -20.54 9.08
N THR A 56 31.95 -19.51 9.65
CA THR A 56 32.62 -18.60 10.59
C THR A 56 31.80 -18.57 11.88
N PRO A 57 32.38 -18.96 13.03
CA PRO A 57 31.66 -19.01 14.29
C PRO A 57 31.35 -17.61 14.86
N PRO A 58 30.34 -17.52 15.76
CA PRO A 58 29.82 -16.26 16.29
C PRO A 58 30.65 -15.78 17.47
N VAL A 59 31.02 -14.49 17.48
CA VAL A 59 31.58 -13.86 18.66
C VAL A 59 31.18 -12.38 18.78
N THR A 60 30.62 -12.08 19.96
CA THR A 60 30.84 -10.87 20.76
C THR A 60 29.81 -9.73 20.64
N ASP A 61 28.84 -9.86 21.54
CA ASP A 61 28.23 -8.84 22.40
C ASP A 61 29.13 -7.62 22.72
N LYS A 62 28.63 -6.41 22.41
CA LYS A 62 28.89 -5.13 23.08
C LYS A 62 27.79 -4.15 22.61
N SER A 63 26.80 -3.84 23.43
CA SER A 63 26.86 -2.82 24.48
C SER A 63 27.42 -1.47 23.97
N SER A 64 26.52 -0.54 23.61
CA SER A 64 26.66 0.89 23.94
C SER A 64 25.35 1.65 23.69
N GLU A 65 24.78 2.11 24.79
CA GLU A 65 24.20 3.46 24.99
C GLU A 65 22.99 3.90 24.17
N ARG A 66 21.82 3.53 24.70
CA ARG A 66 20.84 4.45 25.33
C ARG A 66 21.14 5.96 25.16
N PHE A 67 20.69 6.56 24.06
CA PHE A 67 20.44 8.01 24.02
C PHE A 67 19.05 8.30 24.61
N SER A 68 19.00 8.56 25.92
CA SER A 68 17.94 9.35 26.53
C SER A 68 18.20 10.83 26.24
N ALA A 69 17.53 11.39 25.24
CA ALA A 69 17.37 12.84 25.14
C ALA A 69 15.97 13.21 25.61
N THR A 70 15.84 13.39 26.93
CA THR A 70 14.71 14.07 27.56
C THR A 70 14.70 15.52 27.06
N PRO A 71 13.59 16.05 26.50
CA PRO A 71 13.49 17.49 26.25
C PRO A 71 13.37 18.23 27.59
N PRO A 72 14.27 19.17 27.92
CA PRO A 72 14.09 20.02 29.08
C PRO A 72 13.00 21.06 28.79
N HIS A 73 12.19 21.28 29.82
CA HIS A 73 11.12 22.26 29.96
C HIS A 73 11.43 23.66 29.39
N SER A 74 10.36 24.29 28.90
CA SER A 74 10.19 25.72 28.68
C SER A 74 10.61 26.57 29.89
N PRO A 75 10.96 27.84 29.63
CA PRO A 75 10.23 28.90 30.34
C PRO A 75 9.62 29.91 29.37
N ALA A 76 8.38 30.28 29.70
CA ALA A 76 7.74 31.52 29.29
C ALA A 76 8.51 32.74 29.83
N LEU A 77 8.18 33.94 29.30
CA LEU A 77 8.53 35.34 29.63
C LEU A 77 8.96 36.03 28.30
N ASP A 78 8.50 37.18 27.83
CA ASP A 78 7.53 38.20 28.23
C ASP A 78 7.39 39.15 26.99
N PRO A 79 6.26 39.87 26.76
CA PRO A 79 6.08 40.72 25.59
C PRO A 79 6.68 42.13 25.79
N ALA A 80 7.80 42.43 25.11
CA ALA A 80 8.39 43.77 25.10
C ALA A 80 8.15 44.50 23.77
N LEU A 81 7.23 45.46 23.83
CA LEU A 81 6.94 46.49 22.83
C LEU A 81 8.23 47.21 22.36
N ARG A 82 8.49 47.18 21.06
CA ARG A 82 9.34 48.18 20.38
C ARG A 82 8.62 48.71 19.14
N GLN A 83 7.79 49.73 19.35
CA GLN A 83 7.36 50.62 18.28
C GLN A 83 8.53 51.55 17.93
N GLY A 84 9.17 51.31 16.78
CA GLY A 84 10.06 52.28 16.16
C GLY A 84 9.26 53.35 15.41
N PRO A 85 9.83 54.56 15.20
CA PRO A 85 9.19 55.61 14.43
C PRO A 85 8.99 55.18 12.97
N ASN A 86 7.76 55.31 12.47
CA ASN A 86 7.39 55.02 11.09
C ASN A 86 8.18 55.91 10.11
N PRO A 87 8.93 55.33 9.15
CA PRO A 87 9.50 56.09 8.05
C PRO A 87 8.38 56.52 7.09
N VAL A 88 8.35 57.82 6.77
CA VAL A 88 7.44 58.42 5.79
C VAL A 88 7.77 57.83 4.42
N SER A 89 6.84 57.07 3.83
CA SER A 89 7.02 56.48 2.50
C SER A 89 6.96 57.56 1.42
N PRO A 90 7.97 57.66 0.53
CA PRO A 90 7.89 58.53 -0.64
C PRO A 90 6.86 57.99 -1.64
N ALA A 91 6.26 58.91 -2.42
CA ALA A 91 5.23 58.63 -3.40
C ALA A 91 5.69 57.60 -4.47
N PRO A 92 4.77 56.73 -4.96
CA PRO A 92 5.11 55.71 -5.93
C PRO A 92 5.53 56.35 -7.27
N THR A 93 6.78 56.12 -7.64
CA THR A 93 7.26 56.33 -9.02
C THR A 93 6.58 55.29 -9.91
N PRO A 94 6.03 55.64 -11.08
CA PRO A 94 5.43 54.66 -11.98
C PRO A 94 6.50 53.65 -12.43
N GLU A 95 6.38 52.42 -11.91
CA GLU A 95 7.25 51.30 -12.27
C GLU A 95 6.99 50.90 -13.75
N PRO A 96 8.04 50.70 -14.56
CA PRO A 96 7.89 50.19 -15.91
C PRO A 96 7.24 48.81 -15.88
N VAL A 97 6.14 48.63 -16.62
CA VAL A 97 5.43 47.36 -16.73
C VAL A 97 6.40 46.29 -17.26
N PRO A 98 6.64 45.19 -16.51
CA PRO A 98 7.54 44.14 -16.97
C PRO A 98 6.97 43.49 -18.25
N PRO A 99 7.83 43.14 -19.22
CA PRO A 99 7.40 42.44 -20.42
C PRO A 99 6.74 41.09 -20.04
N PRO A 100 5.73 40.64 -20.81
CA PRO A 100 5.06 39.37 -20.53
C PRO A 100 6.06 38.21 -20.53
N PRO A 101 5.98 37.27 -19.57
CA PRO A 101 6.89 36.14 -19.51
C PRO A 101 6.78 35.30 -20.78
N PRO A 102 7.91 34.75 -21.28
CA PRO A 102 7.89 33.89 -22.45
C PRO A 102 6.97 32.67 -22.22
N PRO A 103 6.27 32.19 -23.27
CA PRO A 103 5.39 31.03 -23.15
C PRO A 103 6.20 29.81 -22.70
N LEU A 104 5.90 29.31 -21.51
CA LEU A 104 6.55 28.13 -20.92
C LEU A 104 6.31 26.89 -21.79
N ASP A 105 7.40 26.23 -22.20
CA ASP A 105 7.42 25.05 -23.07
C ASP A 105 6.39 23.98 -22.65
N THR A 106 5.36 23.81 -23.46
CA THR A 106 4.28 22.83 -23.26
C THR A 106 4.77 21.38 -23.34
N SER A 107 5.88 21.14 -24.04
CA SER A 107 6.53 19.82 -24.17
C SER A 107 7.06 19.26 -22.85
N ILE A 108 7.59 20.12 -21.96
CA ILE A 108 8.11 19.67 -20.65
C ILE A 108 6.95 19.24 -19.76
N LYS A 109 5.83 19.98 -19.79
CA LYS A 109 4.61 19.65 -19.04
C LYS A 109 3.99 18.34 -19.52
N SER A 110 4.02 18.07 -20.83
CA SER A 110 3.49 16.82 -21.41
C SER A 110 4.25 15.58 -20.92
N ARG A 111 5.59 15.59 -20.96
CA ARG A 111 6.42 14.47 -20.49
C ARG A 111 6.29 14.22 -18.99
N LEU A 112 6.16 15.28 -18.20
CA LEU A 112 5.98 15.17 -16.76
C LEU A 112 4.63 14.52 -16.41
N GLY A 113 3.56 14.86 -17.15
CA GLY A 113 2.26 14.20 -17.04
C GLY A 113 2.33 12.69 -17.28
N GLN A 114 3.00 12.28 -18.37
CA GLN A 114 3.20 10.86 -18.68
C GLN A 114 3.99 10.11 -17.60
N ALA A 115 5.04 10.73 -17.05
CA ALA A 115 5.83 10.15 -15.96
C ALA A 115 4.99 9.93 -14.68
N PHE A 116 4.14 10.89 -14.31
CA PHE A 116 3.23 10.74 -13.17
C PHE A 116 2.18 9.66 -13.40
N GLU A 117 1.66 9.52 -14.61
CA GLU A 117 0.70 8.47 -14.95
C GLU A 117 1.33 7.08 -14.82
N ALA A 118 2.54 6.88 -15.34
CA ALA A 118 3.29 5.64 -15.17
C ALA A 118 3.53 5.31 -13.69
N LEU A 119 3.83 6.31 -12.87
CA LEU A 119 4.02 6.14 -11.43
C LEU A 119 2.70 5.71 -10.73
N ARG A 120 1.58 6.32 -11.10
CA ARG A 120 0.24 5.95 -10.60
C ARG A 120 -0.13 4.52 -11.00
N PHE A 121 0.16 4.13 -12.24
CA PHE A 121 -0.08 2.76 -12.72
C PHE A 121 0.71 1.73 -11.91
N ARG A 122 2.02 1.95 -11.74
CA ARG A 122 2.87 1.08 -10.91
C ARG A 122 2.37 0.99 -9.47
N LYS A 123 1.90 2.11 -8.92
CA LYS A 123 1.32 2.16 -7.57
C LYS A 123 0.05 1.30 -7.48
N ARG A 124 -0.87 1.42 -8.44
CA ARG A 124 -2.09 0.59 -8.50
C ARG A 124 -1.77 -0.88 -8.63
N ALA A 125 -0.86 -1.25 -9.53
CA ALA A 125 -0.42 -2.64 -9.70
C ALA A 125 0.15 -3.24 -8.41
N LYS A 126 0.86 -2.46 -7.59
CA LYS A 126 1.32 -2.91 -6.26
C LYS A 126 0.17 -3.13 -5.28
N LEU A 127 -0.82 -2.23 -5.26
CA LEU A 127 -2.00 -2.36 -4.40
C LEU A 127 -2.84 -3.59 -4.77
N ASP A 128 -3.01 -3.86 -6.06
CA ASP A 128 -3.75 -5.04 -6.54
C ASP A 128 -3.04 -6.35 -6.18
N LYS A 129 -1.70 -6.36 -6.16
CA LYS A 129 -0.92 -7.51 -5.64
C LYS A 129 -1.19 -7.76 -4.15
N VAL A 130 -1.23 -6.70 -3.34
CA VAL A 130 -1.52 -6.82 -1.90
C VAL A 130 -2.92 -7.37 -1.67
N LEU A 131 -3.90 -6.93 -2.45
CA LEU A 131 -5.27 -7.43 -2.36
C LEU A 131 -5.39 -8.88 -2.81
N THR A 132 -4.68 -9.27 -3.86
CA THR A 132 -4.60 -10.67 -4.29
C THR A 132 -4.02 -11.54 -3.18
N LEU A 133 -3.01 -11.05 -2.45
CA LEU A 133 -2.45 -11.75 -1.30
C LEU A 133 -3.44 -11.80 -0.13
N ALA A 134 -4.16 -10.70 0.16
CA ALA A 134 -5.19 -10.64 1.19
C ALA A 134 -6.32 -11.63 0.94
N ALA A 135 -6.80 -11.72 -0.30
CA ALA A 135 -7.82 -12.68 -0.70
C ALA A 135 -7.37 -14.14 -0.51
N LYS A 136 -6.07 -14.44 -0.73
CA LYS A 136 -5.50 -15.78 -0.54
C LYS A 136 -5.32 -16.14 0.93
N LYS A 137 -4.77 -15.24 1.75
CA LYS A 137 -4.41 -15.52 3.17
C LYS A 137 -5.54 -15.22 4.16
N LYS A 138 -6.59 -14.49 3.75
CA LYS A 138 -7.70 -13.94 4.57
C LYS A 138 -7.27 -12.93 5.65
N SER A 139 -6.02 -12.96 6.09
CA SER A 139 -5.44 -11.96 7.00
C SER A 139 -3.98 -11.73 6.60
N ILE A 140 -3.56 -10.47 6.62
CA ILE A 140 -2.21 -10.05 6.21
C ILE A 140 -1.60 -9.11 7.25
N LYS A 141 -0.31 -9.28 7.52
CA LYS A 141 0.48 -8.37 8.36
C LYS A 141 1.36 -7.44 7.51
N ASN A 142 1.98 -6.45 8.13
CA ASN A 142 2.89 -5.55 7.44
C ASN A 142 4.07 -6.29 6.79
N ASP A 143 4.67 -7.23 7.52
CA ASP A 143 5.81 -8.05 7.07
C ASP A 143 5.49 -8.85 5.79
N ASP A 144 4.24 -9.29 5.62
CA ASP A 144 3.83 -10.02 4.41
C ASP A 144 3.88 -9.11 3.18
N VAL A 145 3.46 -7.86 3.33
CA VAL A 145 3.50 -6.85 2.26
C VAL A 145 4.93 -6.42 1.96
N GLU A 146 5.76 -6.29 3.00
CA GLU A 146 7.19 -5.99 2.89
C GLU A 146 7.88 -7.04 2.01
N LYS A 147 7.69 -8.33 2.35
CA LYS A 147 8.26 -9.47 1.62
C LYS A 147 7.71 -9.60 0.21
N LEU A 148 6.41 -9.35 0.00
CA LEU A 148 5.76 -9.45 -1.31
C LEU A 148 6.27 -8.39 -2.29
N LEU A 149 6.36 -7.14 -1.84
CA LEU A 149 6.67 -6.00 -2.71
C LEU A 149 8.14 -5.58 -2.69
N ARG A 150 8.95 -6.15 -1.77
CA ARG A 150 10.35 -5.77 -1.50
C ARG A 150 10.49 -4.27 -1.25
N VAL A 151 9.65 -3.74 -0.35
CA VAL A 151 9.64 -2.33 0.06
C VAL A 151 9.98 -2.23 1.54
N SER A 152 10.19 -1.02 2.08
CA SER A 152 10.38 -0.84 3.53
C SER A 152 9.08 -1.02 4.32
N ASP A 153 9.19 -1.35 5.61
CA ASP A 153 8.09 -1.43 6.59
C ASP A 153 7.14 -0.21 6.53
N SER A 154 7.70 1.01 6.51
CA SER A 154 6.94 2.26 6.41
C SER A 154 6.17 2.40 5.09
N THR A 155 6.72 1.88 4.00
CA THR A 155 6.07 1.91 2.68
C THR A 155 4.95 0.87 2.61
N ALA A 156 5.17 -0.32 3.17
CA ALA A 156 4.15 -1.35 3.31
C ALA A 156 2.95 -0.85 4.13
N GLN A 157 3.22 -0.17 5.27
CA GLN A 157 2.18 0.42 6.10
C GLN A 157 1.40 1.50 5.35
N ARG A 158 2.07 2.31 4.51
CA ARG A 158 1.41 3.32 3.67
C ARG A 158 0.45 2.69 2.67
N TYR A 159 0.80 1.56 2.06
CA TYR A 159 -0.10 0.86 1.13
C TYR A 159 -1.32 0.26 1.85
N LEU A 160 -1.11 -0.37 3.01
CA LEU A 160 -2.20 -0.92 3.81
C LEU A 160 -3.17 0.18 4.28
N LYS A 161 -2.64 1.30 4.79
CA LYS A 161 -3.46 2.48 5.14
C LYS A 161 -4.29 2.99 3.97
N GLN A 162 -3.72 3.01 2.76
CA GLN A 162 -4.46 3.43 1.58
C GLN A 162 -5.60 2.46 1.25
N LEU A 163 -5.38 1.14 1.30
CA LEU A 163 -6.42 0.16 1.03
C LEU A 163 -7.56 0.18 2.07
N VAL A 164 -7.23 0.49 3.32
CA VAL A 164 -8.21 0.71 4.39
C VAL A 164 -9.02 1.98 4.13
N GLN A 165 -8.35 3.06 3.71
CA GLN A 165 -9.03 4.30 3.34
C GLN A 165 -9.95 4.13 2.12
N GLU A 166 -9.54 3.29 1.16
CA GLU A 166 -10.37 2.91 0.00
C GLU A 166 -11.49 1.92 0.37
N GLY A 167 -11.51 1.41 1.61
CA GLY A 167 -12.52 0.46 2.08
C GLY A 167 -12.38 -0.95 1.52
N ARG A 168 -11.23 -1.31 0.93
CA ARG A 168 -10.94 -2.64 0.36
C ARG A 168 -10.39 -3.61 1.41
N LEU A 169 -9.79 -3.09 2.48
CA LEU A 169 -9.32 -3.85 3.64
C LEU A 169 -9.91 -3.28 4.93
N ILE A 170 -10.05 -4.12 5.95
CA ILE A 170 -10.42 -3.76 7.31
C ILE A 170 -9.18 -3.89 8.19
N ALA A 171 -8.87 -2.86 8.98
CA ALA A 171 -7.74 -2.87 9.90
C ALA A 171 -8.19 -3.34 11.28
N SER A 172 -7.57 -4.40 11.78
CA SER A 172 -7.74 -4.93 13.13
C SER A 172 -6.45 -4.76 13.90
N LYS A 173 -6.51 -4.23 15.12
CA LYS A 173 -5.34 -4.11 16.00
C LYS A 173 -5.60 -4.77 17.35
N ARG A 174 -4.58 -5.44 17.88
CA ARG A 174 -4.52 -5.89 19.27
C ARG A 174 -3.14 -5.57 19.84
N GLY A 175 -3.09 -4.62 20.77
CA GLY A 175 -1.83 -4.12 21.31
C GLY A 175 -0.99 -3.46 20.21
N ASN A 176 0.25 -3.95 20.04
CA ASN A 176 1.19 -3.48 19.03
C ASN A 176 1.05 -4.24 17.70
N ASP A 177 0.32 -5.36 17.68
CA ASP A 177 0.07 -6.12 16.47
C ASP A 177 -1.12 -5.53 15.69
N ALA A 178 -0.89 -5.23 14.41
CA ALA A 178 -1.91 -4.85 13.45
C ALA A 178 -1.97 -5.89 12.33
N TRP A 179 -3.17 -6.35 12.00
CA TRP A 179 -3.44 -7.18 10.84
C TRP A 179 -4.60 -6.62 10.04
N TYR A 180 -4.67 -7.02 8.78
CA TYR A 180 -5.62 -6.49 7.82
C TYR A 180 -6.34 -7.63 7.13
N GLU A 181 -7.66 -7.51 7.01
CA GLU A 181 -8.54 -8.52 6.42
C GLU A 181 -9.22 -7.93 5.19
N PRO A 182 -9.43 -8.71 4.12
CA PRO A 182 -10.23 -8.25 2.99
C PRO A 182 -11.66 -8.02 3.43
N ARG A 183 -12.25 -6.92 2.96
CA ARG A 183 -13.66 -6.62 3.18
C ARG A 183 -14.56 -7.55 2.36
#